data_AF-A0A8J3H5X0-F1
#
_entry.id   AF-A0A8J3H5X0-F1
#
_cell.length_a   1.000
_cell.length_b   1.000
_cell.length_c   1.000
_cell.angle_alpha   90.00
_cell.angle_beta   90.00
_cell.angle_gamma   90.00
#
_symmetry.space_group_name_H-M   'P 1'
#
loop_
_entity.id
_entity.type
_entity.pdbx_description
1 polymer ?
#
loop_
_entity_poly.entity_id
_entity_poly.type
_entity_poly.pdbx_seq_one_letter_code
_entity_poly.pdbx_strand_id
1 'polypeptide(L)'
;MNGIARYFMLLGVISVVLGMAWGIQMAASGDHSMAAAHAHLNLLGWVTCAIFAFYYHAVPTAAEGPLPLVHLLIATAGLITIVPGIAMALRHDGETLAKIGSLLSLLSMLIFAVVVLRGRGGARDGLTSVSPLAWAPFRSRRRPDRRGYDKS
;
A
#
# COMPACT_ATOMS: atom_id res chain seq x y z
N MET A 1 8.22 7.02 -5.24
CA MET A 1 6.93 6.39 -5.65
C MET A 1 6.59 6.84 -7.06
N ASN A 2 6.59 5.93 -8.04
CA ASN A 2 6.22 6.23 -9.44
C ASN A 2 5.01 5.37 -9.85
N GLY A 3 4.27 5.80 -10.88
CA GLY A 3 3.11 5.06 -11.40
C GLY A 3 1.88 5.05 -10.49
N ILE A 4 1.19 3.91 -10.41
CA ILE A 4 -0.12 3.76 -9.74
C ILE A 4 -0.07 4.07 -8.24
N ALA A 5 1.03 3.71 -7.58
CA ALA A 5 1.27 4.07 -6.18
C ALA A 5 1.19 5.59 -5.93
N ARG A 6 1.69 6.42 -6.86
CA ARG A 6 1.63 7.88 -6.74
C ARG A 6 0.19 8.39 -6.82
N TYR A 7 -0.64 7.82 -7.70
CA TYR A 7 -2.03 8.24 -7.83
C TYR A 7 -2.86 7.91 -6.58
N PHE A 8 -2.69 6.71 -6.01
CA PHE A 8 -3.32 6.38 -4.73
C PHE A 8 -2.86 7.31 -3.60
N MET A 9 -1.57 7.66 -3.56
CA MET A 9 -1.06 8.59 -2.56
C MET A 9 -1.64 10.00 -2.74
N LEU A 10 -1.73 10.49 -3.97
CA LEU A 10 -2.34 11.79 -4.27
C LEU A 10 -3.83 11.81 -3.89
N LEU A 11 -4.58 10.76 -4.22
CA LEU A 11 -5.98 10.60 -3.82
C LEU A 11 -6.11 10.64 -2.30
N GLY A 12 -5.23 9.96 -1.58
CA GLY A 12 -5.18 9.99 -0.13
C GLY A 12 -4.91 11.38 0.44
N VAL A 13 -3.89 12.07 -0.06
CA VAL A 13 -3.53 13.41 0.41
C VAL A 13 -4.66 14.41 0.16
N ILE A 14 -5.29 14.36 -1.02
CA ILE A 14 -6.45 15.22 -1.32
C ILE A 14 -7.60 14.90 -0.35
N SER A 15 -7.88 13.61 -0.12
CA SER A 15 -8.95 13.18 0.78
C SER A 15 -8.72 13.64 2.21
N VAL A 16 -7.48 13.52 2.74
CA VAL A 16 -7.18 13.93 4.12
C VAL A 16 -7.24 15.44 4.27
N VAL A 17 -6.78 16.21 3.27
CA VAL A 17 -6.86 17.68 3.32
C VAL A 17 -8.32 18.13 3.35
N LEU A 18 -9.17 17.55 2.50
CA LEU A 18 -10.61 17.81 2.52
C LEU A 18 -11.25 17.35 3.83
N GLY A 19 -10.85 16.19 4.34
CA GLY A 19 -11.30 15.65 5.62
C GLY A 19 -10.96 16.56 6.80
N MET A 20 -9.72 17.05 6.88
CA MET A 20 -9.28 18.00 7.92
C MET A 20 -10.07 19.32 7.83
N ALA A 21 -10.23 19.89 6.63
CA ALA A 21 -11.00 21.11 6.43
C ALA A 21 -12.46 20.93 6.89
N TRP A 22 -13.09 19.82 6.55
CA TRP A 22 -14.46 19.50 7.00
C TRP A 22 -14.52 19.23 8.51
N GLY A 23 -13.53 18.56 9.09
CA GLY A 23 -13.44 18.34 10.54
C GLY A 23 -13.38 19.65 11.32
N ILE A 24 -12.58 20.62 10.86
CA ILE A 24 -12.50 21.97 11.44
C ILE A 24 -13.86 22.67 11.33
N GLN A 25 -14.51 22.58 10.17
CA GLN A 25 -15.83 23.17 9.97
C GLN A 25 -16.87 22.60 10.95
N MET A 26 -16.92 21.27 11.13
CA MET A 26 -17.85 20.61 12.07
C MET A 26 -17.58 21.02 13.52
N ALA A 27 -16.29 21.11 13.91
CA ALA A 27 -15.92 21.57 15.23
C ALA A 27 -16.33 23.04 15.47
N ALA A 28 -16.16 23.90 14.47
CA ALA A 28 -16.52 25.31 14.54
C ALA A 28 -18.04 25.55 14.56
N SER A 29 -18.83 24.74 13.84
CA SER A 29 -20.30 24.83 13.84
C SER A 29 -20.96 24.13 15.04
N GLY A 30 -20.26 23.21 15.70
CA GLY A 30 -20.82 22.33 16.72
C GLY A 30 -21.74 21.23 16.15
N ASP A 31 -22.00 21.23 14.85
CA ASP A 31 -22.85 20.25 14.18
C ASP A 31 -22.01 19.05 13.69
N HIS A 32 -22.23 17.91 14.33
CA HIS A 32 -21.55 16.65 14.06
C HIS A 32 -22.44 15.65 13.29
N SER A 33 -23.58 16.10 12.74
CA SER A 33 -24.48 15.26 11.96
C SER A 33 -23.79 14.55 10.80
N MET A 34 -22.77 15.19 10.20
CA MET A 34 -21.99 14.67 9.06
C MET A 34 -20.72 13.91 9.47
N ALA A 35 -20.55 13.59 10.75
CA ALA A 35 -19.36 12.91 11.26
C ALA A 35 -19.11 11.57 10.55
N ALA A 36 -20.16 10.83 10.19
CA ALA A 36 -20.04 9.58 9.45
C ALA A 36 -19.42 9.77 8.07
N ALA A 37 -19.88 10.77 7.30
CA ALA A 37 -19.33 11.06 5.97
C ALA A 37 -17.86 11.51 6.05
N HIS A 38 -17.55 12.39 7.02
CA HIS A 38 -16.18 12.80 7.32
C HIS A 38 -15.26 11.62 7.67
N ALA A 39 -15.72 10.71 8.53
CA ALA A 39 -14.95 9.55 8.95
C ALA A 39 -14.64 8.63 7.75
N HIS A 40 -15.60 8.41 6.85
CA HIS A 40 -15.38 7.60 5.65
C HIS A 40 -14.39 8.26 4.68
N LEU A 41 -14.45 9.57 4.51
CA LEU A 41 -13.47 10.30 3.69
C LEU A 41 -12.04 10.11 4.21
N ASN A 42 -11.83 10.15 5.53
CA ASN A 42 -10.49 9.93 6.11
C ASN A 42 -10.09 8.45 6.14
N LEU A 43 -10.98 7.52 6.44
CA LEU A 43 -10.63 6.10 6.50
C LEU A 43 -10.47 5.48 5.10
N LEU A 44 -11.48 5.59 4.23
CA LEU A 44 -11.42 5.03 2.88
C LEU A 44 -10.55 5.89 1.97
N GLY A 45 -10.70 7.21 2.04
CA GLY A 45 -9.96 8.12 1.18
C GLY A 45 -8.50 8.23 1.58
N TRP A 46 -8.18 8.48 2.85
CA TRP A 46 -6.79 8.62 3.29
C TRP A 46 -6.13 7.30 3.68
N VAL A 47 -6.59 6.66 4.76
CA VAL A 47 -5.87 5.51 5.36
C VAL A 47 -5.77 4.35 4.37
N THR A 48 -6.89 3.94 3.78
CA THR A 48 -6.94 2.81 2.85
C THR A 48 -6.14 3.11 1.57
N CYS A 49 -6.27 4.30 0.97
CA CYS A 49 -5.49 4.64 -0.23
C CYS A 49 -3.99 4.77 0.07
N ALA A 50 -3.60 5.27 1.25
CA ALA A 50 -2.19 5.29 1.66
C ALA A 50 -1.63 3.86 1.76
N ILE A 51 -2.39 2.93 2.37
CA ILE A 51 -2.01 1.52 2.44
C ILE A 51 -1.86 0.92 1.04
N PHE A 52 -2.80 1.17 0.13
CA PHE A 52 -2.70 0.72 -1.26
C PHE A 52 -1.46 1.30 -1.96
N ALA A 53 -1.20 2.59 -1.79
CA ALA A 53 -0.05 3.27 -2.35
C ALA A 53 1.27 2.65 -1.86
N PHE A 54 1.40 2.41 -0.56
CA PHE A 54 2.58 1.77 0.01
C PHE A 54 2.74 0.33 -0.47
N TYR A 55 1.64 -0.44 -0.57
CA TYR A 55 1.69 -1.81 -1.07
C TYR A 55 2.17 -1.86 -2.52
N TYR A 56 1.58 -1.06 -3.42
CA TYR A 56 2.02 -0.98 -4.82
C TYR A 56 3.43 -0.42 -4.97
N HIS A 57 3.91 0.39 -4.02
CA HIS A 57 5.29 0.84 -4.02
C HIS A 57 6.26 -0.26 -3.58
N ALA A 58 5.91 -1.02 -2.54
CA ALA A 58 6.74 -2.07 -1.95
C ALA A 58 6.78 -3.35 -2.79
N VAL A 59 5.72 -3.63 -3.57
CA VAL A 59 5.60 -4.81 -4.43
C VAL A 59 5.44 -4.36 -5.89
N PRO A 60 6.54 -4.06 -6.62
CA PRO A 60 6.45 -3.54 -7.99
C PRO A 60 5.72 -4.47 -8.96
N THR A 61 5.86 -5.79 -8.78
CA THR A 61 5.16 -6.80 -9.59
C THR A 61 3.64 -6.75 -9.45
N ALA A 62 3.13 -6.24 -8.32
CA ALA A 62 1.71 -6.02 -8.12
C ALA A 62 1.20 -4.82 -8.92
N ALA A 63 2.06 -3.90 -9.33
CA ALA A 63 1.71 -2.73 -10.14
C ALA A 63 1.72 -3.01 -11.65
N GLU A 64 2.00 -4.25 -12.07
CA GLU A 64 2.03 -4.66 -13.48
C GLU A 64 0.64 -5.01 -14.02
N GLY A 65 0.41 -4.72 -15.30
CA GLY A 65 -0.83 -5.04 -16.02
C GLY A 65 -1.99 -4.07 -15.76
N PRO A 66 -3.21 -4.40 -16.25
CA PRO A 66 -4.36 -3.50 -16.18
C PRO A 66 -5.08 -3.51 -14.82
N LEU A 67 -4.89 -4.55 -14.01
CA LEU A 67 -5.62 -4.74 -12.75
C LEU A 67 -5.43 -3.59 -11.74
N PRO A 68 -4.23 -3.02 -11.54
CA PRO A 68 -4.03 -1.94 -10.59
C PRO A 68 -4.66 -0.62 -11.04
N LEU A 69 -4.80 -0.42 -12.36
CA LEU A 69 -5.53 0.72 -12.92
C LEU A 69 -7.03 0.56 -12.66
N VAL A 70 -7.58 -0.63 -12.91
CA VAL A 70 -8.99 -0.95 -12.59
C VAL A 70 -9.24 -0.78 -11.10
N HIS A 71 -8.31 -1.22 -10.25
CA HIS A 71 -8.40 -1.03 -8.81
C HIS A 71 -8.46 0.47 -8.45
N LEU A 72 -7.57 1.29 -8.99
CA LEU A 72 -7.56 2.73 -8.77
C LEU A 72 -8.88 3.40 -9.18
N LEU A 73 -9.42 3.04 -10.34
CA LEU A 73 -10.69 3.58 -10.83
C LEU A 73 -11.86 3.21 -9.92
N ILE A 74 -11.96 1.94 -9.51
CA ILE A 74 -13.03 1.47 -8.63
C ILE A 74 -12.92 2.08 -7.23
N ALA A 75 -11.71 2.17 -6.68
CA ALA A 75 -11.47 2.82 -5.39
C ALA A 75 -11.87 4.30 -5.42
N THR A 76 -11.48 5.02 -6.48
CA THR A 76 -11.81 6.44 -6.67
C THR A 76 -13.31 6.64 -6.84
N ALA A 77 -13.96 5.83 -7.69
CA ALA A 77 -15.40 5.87 -7.89
C ALA A 77 -16.16 5.55 -6.60
N GLY A 78 -15.72 4.54 -5.84
CA GLY A 78 -16.31 4.21 -4.54
C GLY A 78 -16.24 5.37 -3.56
N LEU A 79 -15.08 6.02 -3.43
CA LEU A 79 -14.89 7.17 -2.55
C LEU A 79 -15.77 8.36 -2.94
N ILE A 80 -15.74 8.75 -4.23
CA ILE A 80 -16.52 9.89 -4.75
C ILE A 80 -18.02 9.63 -4.63
N THR A 81 -18.45 8.37 -4.63
CA THR A 81 -19.87 7.99 -4.52
C THR A 81 -20.33 7.88 -3.07
N ILE A 82 -19.55 7.23 -2.20
CA ILE A 82 -19.97 6.92 -0.83
C ILE A 82 -20.05 8.15 0.06
N VAL A 83 -19.12 9.11 -0.08
CA VAL A 83 -19.08 10.32 0.75
C VAL A 83 -20.33 11.21 0.56
N PRO A 84 -20.69 11.63 -0.67
CA PRO A 84 -21.94 12.35 -0.88
C PRO A 84 -23.17 11.48 -0.65
N GLY A 85 -23.08 10.17 -0.91
CA GLY A 85 -24.17 9.24 -0.65
C GLY A 85 -24.55 9.16 0.82
N ILE A 86 -23.56 9.10 1.73
CA ILE A 86 -23.81 9.16 3.17
C ILE A 86 -24.41 10.51 3.55
N ALA A 87 -23.90 11.62 3.00
CA ALA A 87 -24.46 12.95 3.28
C ALA A 87 -25.93 13.08 2.86
N MET A 88 -26.32 12.52 1.71
CA MET A 88 -27.71 12.45 1.26
C MET A 88 -28.58 11.55 2.14
N ALA A 89 -28.07 10.37 2.51
CA ALA A 89 -28.79 9.44 3.37
C ALA A 89 -29.10 10.07 4.73
N LEU A 90 -28.14 10.80 5.31
CA LEU A 90 -28.31 11.52 6.58
C LEU A 90 -29.30 12.69 6.49
N ARG A 91 -29.52 13.24 5.29
CA ARG A 91 -30.53 14.28 5.01
C ARG A 91 -31.89 13.72 4.64
N HIS A 92 -32.04 12.39 4.60
CA HIS A 92 -33.23 11.69 4.12
C HIS A 92 -33.55 11.91 2.62
N ASP A 93 -32.57 12.34 1.82
CA ASP A 93 -32.70 12.57 0.37
C ASP A 93 -32.54 11.28 -0.46
N GLY A 94 -32.29 10.14 0.19
CA GLY A 94 -32.17 8.81 -0.43
C GLY A 94 -30.83 8.12 -0.18
N GLU A 95 -30.87 6.78 -0.14
CA GLU A 95 -29.72 5.93 0.24
C GLU A 95 -29.02 5.26 -0.95
N THR A 96 -29.57 5.38 -2.15
CA THR A 96 -29.12 4.64 -3.34
C THR A 96 -27.63 4.87 -3.62
N LEU A 97 -27.18 6.11 -3.52
CA LEU A 97 -25.79 6.48 -3.77
C LEU A 97 -24.85 5.89 -2.71
N ALA A 98 -25.26 5.90 -1.42
CA ALA A 98 -24.50 5.26 -0.35
C ALA A 98 -24.35 3.74 -0.57
N LYS A 99 -25.41 3.07 -1.03
CA LYS A 99 -25.41 1.63 -1.34
C LYS A 99 -24.45 1.31 -2.49
N ILE A 100 -24.52 2.07 -3.59
CA ILE A 100 -23.60 1.91 -4.73
C ILE A 100 -22.16 2.16 -4.29
N GLY A 101 -21.90 3.25 -3.57
CA GLY A 101 -20.58 3.57 -3.04
C GLY A 101 -20.01 2.46 -2.16
N SER A 102 -20.83 1.88 -1.29
CA SER A 102 -20.44 0.76 -0.43
C SER A 102 -20.04 -0.48 -1.22
N LEU A 103 -20.79 -0.83 -2.28
CA LEU A 103 -20.46 -1.96 -3.14
C LEU A 103 -19.16 -1.72 -3.92
N LEU A 104 -18.93 -0.50 -4.42
CA LEU A 104 -17.68 -0.13 -5.09
C LEU A 104 -16.49 -0.19 -4.14
N SER A 105 -16.63 0.31 -2.90
CA SER A 105 -15.58 0.22 -1.89
C SER A 105 -15.26 -1.24 -1.52
N LEU A 106 -16.28 -2.08 -1.37
CA LEU A 106 -16.10 -3.52 -1.16
C LEU A 106 -15.36 -4.16 -2.34
N LEU A 107 -15.79 -3.86 -3.58
CA LEU A 107 -15.16 -4.39 -4.78
C LEU A 107 -13.69 -3.97 -4.89
N SER A 108 -13.36 -2.71 -4.57
CA SER A 108 -11.97 -2.24 -4.48
C SER A 108 -11.16 -3.08 -3.49
N MET A 109 -11.69 -3.31 -2.28
CA MET A 109 -11.00 -4.13 -1.29
C MET A 109 -10.81 -5.58 -1.74
N LEU A 110 -11.80 -6.16 -2.44
CA LEU A 110 -11.67 -7.51 -3.00
C LEU A 110 -10.59 -7.58 -4.10
N ILE A 111 -10.51 -6.56 -4.96
CA ILE A 111 -9.44 -6.48 -5.96
C ILE A 111 -8.08 -6.39 -5.27
N PHE A 112 -7.97 -5.55 -4.23
CA PHE A 112 -6.75 -5.46 -3.43
C PHE A 112 -6.39 -6.81 -2.79
N ALA A 113 -7.35 -7.53 -2.22
CA ALA A 113 -7.13 -8.86 -1.66
C ALA A 113 -6.56 -9.83 -2.71
N VAL A 114 -7.12 -9.84 -3.93
CA VAL A 114 -6.59 -10.65 -5.05
C VAL A 114 -5.16 -10.25 -5.41
N VAL A 115 -4.87 -8.95 -5.46
CA VAL A 115 -3.52 -8.43 -5.72
C VAL A 115 -2.52 -8.90 -4.64
N VAL A 116 -2.91 -8.85 -3.37
CA VAL A 116 -2.09 -9.31 -2.25
C VAL A 116 -1.83 -10.81 -2.31
N LEU A 117 -2.86 -11.60 -2.63
CA LEU A 117 -2.73 -13.06 -2.76
C LEU A 117 -1.81 -13.46 -3.93
N ARG A 118 -1.86 -12.72 -5.05
CA ARG A 118 -0.98 -12.95 -6.21
C ARG A 118 0.48 -12.58 -5.94
N GLY A 119 0.73 -11.60 -5.08
CA GLY A 119 2.09 -11.10 -4.76
C GLY A 119 2.98 -12.06 -3.96
N ARG A 120 2.50 -13.24 -3.53
CA ARG A 120 3.23 -14.17 -2.65
C ARG A 120 4.34 -15.01 -3.33
N GLY A 121 4.69 -14.72 -4.59
CA GLY A 121 5.62 -15.54 -5.39
C GLY A 121 7.12 -15.27 -5.24
N GLY A 122 7.55 -14.14 -4.66
CA GLY A 122 8.96 -13.70 -4.73
C GLY A 122 9.86 -13.99 -3.52
N ALA A 123 9.33 -14.53 -2.42
CA ALA A 123 10.08 -14.68 -1.16
C ALA A 123 10.81 -16.04 -1.02
N ARG A 124 10.79 -16.90 -2.05
CA ARG A 124 11.35 -18.26 -1.97
C ARG A 124 12.79 -18.40 -2.50
N ASP A 125 13.35 -17.37 -3.12
CA ASP A 125 14.66 -17.48 -3.78
C ASP A 125 15.83 -16.94 -2.93
N GLY A 126 15.56 -16.43 -1.71
CA GLY A 126 16.59 -15.91 -0.81
C GLY A 126 17.28 -16.95 0.08
N LEU A 127 16.76 -18.19 0.16
CA LEU A 127 17.31 -19.23 1.04
C LEU A 127 18.24 -20.21 0.32
N THR A 128 18.41 -20.09 -1.01
CA THR A 128 19.27 -20.97 -1.81
C THR A 128 20.61 -20.35 -2.20
N SER A 129 20.85 -19.06 -1.91
CA SER A 129 22.11 -18.37 -2.23
C SER A 129 23.12 -18.34 -1.09
N VAL A 130 22.81 -18.92 0.09
CA VAL A 130 23.82 -19.14 1.13
C VAL A 130 24.69 -20.31 0.68
N SER A 131 25.72 -19.99 -0.11
CA SER A 131 26.75 -20.95 -0.51
C SER A 131 27.30 -21.66 0.73
N PRO A 132 27.19 -22.99 0.88
CA PRO A 132 27.68 -23.72 2.06
C PRO A 132 29.21 -23.70 2.27
N LEU A 133 29.96 -22.90 1.51
CA LEU A 133 31.41 -23.02 1.33
C LEU A 133 32.23 -21.95 2.07
N ALA A 134 31.69 -21.36 3.14
CA ALA A 134 32.45 -20.43 3.99
C ALA A 134 33.33 -21.12 5.05
N TRP A 135 33.32 -22.46 5.14
CA TRP A 135 34.24 -23.20 6.00
C TRP A 135 35.23 -23.99 5.13
N ALA A 136 36.43 -23.46 4.96
CA ALA A 136 37.58 -24.25 4.52
C ALA A 136 38.63 -24.15 5.64
N PRO A 137 39.08 -25.27 6.24
CA PRO A 137 40.02 -25.22 7.33
C PRO A 137 41.40 -24.77 6.83
N PHE A 138 41.97 -23.84 7.58
CA PHE A 138 43.29 -23.22 7.41
C PHE A 138 44.38 -24.28 7.09
N ARG A 139 44.78 -24.37 5.82
CA ARG A 139 45.91 -25.21 5.39
C ARG A 139 47.21 -24.51 5.81
N SER A 140 47.91 -25.11 6.76
CA SER A 140 49.21 -24.68 7.26
C SER A 140 50.22 -24.46 6.13
N ARG A 141 50.70 -23.22 5.96
CA ARG A 141 51.85 -22.89 5.11
C ARG A 141 53.07 -23.67 5.61
N ARG A 142 53.59 -24.61 4.82
CA ARG A 142 54.91 -25.21 5.07
C ARG A 142 55.98 -24.13 4.84
N ARG A 143 56.86 -23.96 5.83
CA ARG A 143 58.05 -23.11 5.77
C ARG A 143 59.04 -23.68 4.74
N PRO A 144 59.72 -22.87 3.93
CA PRO A 144 60.92 -23.33 3.23
C PRO A 144 62.11 -23.36 4.21
N ASP A 145 62.74 -24.52 4.29
CA ASP A 145 64.02 -24.72 4.96
C ASP A 145 65.13 -24.00 4.19
N ARG A 146 65.85 -23.10 4.86
CA ARG A 146 67.12 -22.55 4.38
C ARG A 146 68.19 -22.89 5.40
N ARG A 147 68.82 -24.04 5.23
CA ARG A 147 70.13 -24.35 5.80
C ARG A 147 71.03 -24.96 4.73
N GLY A 148 72.18 -24.34 4.57
CA GLY A 148 73.22 -24.70 3.59
C GLY A 148 74.22 -23.55 3.50
N TYR A 149 74.87 -23.29 4.63
CA TYR A 149 76.01 -22.38 4.75
C TYR A 149 77.23 -23.17 4.26
N ASP A 150 77.79 -22.79 3.12
CA ASP A 150 79.12 -23.21 2.69
C ASP A 150 80.13 -22.16 3.20
N LYS A 151 81.07 -22.60 4.03
CA LYS A 151 82.24 -21.83 4.45
C LYS A 151 83.48 -22.60 4.02
N SER A 152 84.32 -21.91 3.25
CA SER A 152 85.77 -21.99 3.42
C SER A 152 86.20 -21.30 4.71
#